data_AF-A0A9D9C710-F1
#
_entry.id   AF-A0A9D9C710-F1
#
_cell.length_a   1.000
_cell.length_b   1.000
_cell.length_c   1.000
_cell.angle_alpha   90.00
_cell.angle_beta   90.00
_cell.angle_gamma   90.00
#
_symmetry.space_group_name_H-M   'P 1'
#
loop_
_entity.id
_entity.type
_entity.pdbx_description
1 polymer ?
#
loop_
_entity_poly.entity_id
_entity_poly.type
_entity_poly.pdbx_seq_one_letter_code
_entity_poly.pdbx_strand_id
1 'polypeptide(L)'
;MNIILLTKADFFEGETDIVNKQFSDGLQRLHLRKPMATKEELKAWIEDIRLPYRKRIVLHDHHDLAQDYGLGGIHLNRRNAEVPDWFSGDLFSLSRSCHTISEITANQDGFDYVFLSPIFDSISKEGYHSAFSRDE
;
A
#
# COMPACT_ATOMS: atom_id res chain seq x y z
N MET A 1 -16.49 0.83 8.78
CA MET A 1 -15.26 1.62 8.56
C MET A 1 -14.19 0.65 8.07
N ASN A 2 -13.53 0.93 6.95
CA ASN A 2 -12.38 0.14 6.49
C ASN A 2 -11.08 0.85 6.89
N ILE A 3 -10.26 0.23 7.73
CA ILE A 3 -8.98 0.80 8.18
C ILE A 3 -7.85 0.24 7.30
N ILE A 4 -7.13 1.16 6.66
CA ILE A 4 -5.94 0.87 5.87
C ILE A 4 -4.73 1.48 6.57
N LEU A 5 -3.77 0.65 6.97
CA LEU A 5 -2.51 1.10 7.55
C LEU A 5 -1.44 1.22 6.46
N LEU A 6 -0.65 2.29 6.47
CA LEU A 6 0.54 2.42 5.62
C LEU A 6 1.79 2.31 6.51
N THR A 7 2.77 1.49 6.11
CA THR A 7 4.02 1.36 6.88
C THR A 7 4.82 2.65 6.89
N LYS A 8 5.71 2.79 7.89
CA LYS A 8 6.80 3.77 7.82
C LYS A 8 7.69 3.48 6.60
N ALA A 9 8.35 4.52 6.08
CA ALA A 9 9.24 4.40 4.93
C ALA A 9 10.46 3.52 5.23
N ASP A 10 11.02 3.66 6.44
CA ASP A 10 12.17 2.89 6.91
C ASP A 10 11.74 1.71 7.79
N PHE A 11 12.54 0.67 7.83
CA PHE A 11 12.37 -0.45 8.76
C PHE A 11 12.75 -0.03 10.18
N PHE A 12 12.17 -0.72 11.16
CA PHE A 12 12.56 -0.58 12.56
C PHE A 12 12.38 -1.92 13.29
N GLU A 13 13.13 -2.10 14.38
CA GLU A 13 13.08 -3.31 15.18
C GLU A 13 11.67 -3.58 15.73
N GLY A 14 11.19 -4.82 15.58
CA GLY A 14 9.85 -5.24 16.03
C GLY A 14 8.69 -4.78 15.14
N GLU A 15 8.94 -4.20 13.96
CA GLU A 15 7.87 -3.74 13.06
C GLU A 15 6.89 -4.86 12.69
N THR A 16 7.40 -6.04 12.31
CA THR A 16 6.59 -7.19 11.89
C THR A 16 5.80 -7.80 13.06
N ASP A 17 6.35 -7.78 14.27
CA ASP A 17 5.62 -8.19 15.49
C ASP A 17 4.43 -7.28 15.77
N ILE A 18 4.65 -5.96 15.70
CA ILE A 18 3.60 -4.95 15.86
C ILE A 18 2.53 -5.11 14.79
N VAL A 19 2.92 -5.34 13.54
CA VAL A 19 1.98 -5.56 12.43
C VAL A 19 1.18 -6.86 12.64
N ASN A 20 1.83 -7.95 13.01
CA ASN A 20 1.15 -9.22 13.31
C ASN A 20 0.13 -9.06 14.45
N LYS A 21 0.47 -8.29 15.50
CA LYS A 21 -0.46 -7.97 16.58
C LYS A 21 -1.64 -7.13 16.10
N GLN A 22 -1.40 -6.11 15.28
CA GLN A 22 -2.47 -5.30 14.70
C GLN A 22 -3.40 -6.14 13.82
N PHE A 23 -2.87 -7.07 13.03
CA PHE A 23 -3.69 -8.00 12.26
C PHE A 23 -4.53 -8.94 13.13
N SER A 24 -3.96 -9.44 14.24
CA SER A 24 -4.75 -10.24 15.20
C SER A 24 -5.84 -9.43 15.88
N ASP A 25 -5.63 -8.12 16.04
CA ASP A 25 -6.60 -7.19 16.65
C ASP A 25 -7.63 -6.66 15.65
N GLY A 26 -7.59 -7.08 14.39
CA GLY A 26 -8.62 -6.78 13.40
C GLY A 26 -8.21 -5.78 12.31
N LEU A 27 -6.92 -5.44 12.15
CA LEU A 27 -6.46 -4.67 10.99
C LEU A 27 -6.88 -5.39 9.69
N GLN A 28 -7.55 -4.65 8.81
CA GLN A 28 -8.15 -5.21 7.60
C GLN A 28 -7.19 -5.19 6.41
N ARG A 29 -6.38 -4.13 6.27
CA ARG A 29 -5.43 -3.97 5.17
C ARG A 29 -4.21 -3.18 5.59
N LEU A 30 -3.06 -3.61 5.10
CA LEU A 30 -1.77 -2.92 5.26
C LEU A 30 -1.17 -2.67 3.88
N HIS A 31 -0.72 -1.45 3.62
CA HIS A 31 0.13 -1.13 2.50
C HIS A 31 1.58 -1.14 2.97
N LEU A 32 2.35 -2.07 2.42
CA LEU A 32 3.79 -2.15 2.66
C LEU A 32 4.48 -1.25 1.63
N ARG A 33 5.01 -0.14 2.13
CA ARG A 33 5.70 0.88 1.35
C ARG A 33 7.05 1.20 1.99
N LYS A 34 8.12 0.65 1.40
CA LYS A 34 9.51 0.87 1.79
C LYS A 34 10.30 1.34 0.55
N PRO A 35 10.28 2.65 0.22
CA PRO A 35 10.73 3.13 -1.09
C PRO A 35 12.22 2.91 -1.37
N MET A 36 13.03 2.67 -0.33
CA MET A 36 14.46 2.40 -0.45
C MET A 36 14.82 0.93 -0.26
N ALA A 37 13.83 0.06 -0.03
CA ALA A 37 14.08 -1.35 0.22
C ALA A 37 14.38 -2.12 -1.06
N THR A 38 15.34 -3.03 -0.96
CA THR A 38 15.60 -4.09 -1.91
C THR A 38 14.48 -5.13 -1.90
N LYS A 39 14.45 -5.98 -2.94
CA LYS A 39 13.48 -7.07 -3.04
C LYS A 39 13.69 -8.08 -1.90
N GLU A 40 14.95 -8.36 -1.56
CA GLU A 40 15.35 -9.29 -0.51
C GLU A 40 14.93 -8.81 0.88
N GLU A 41 15.06 -7.51 1.16
CA GLU A 41 14.58 -6.92 2.42
C GLU A 41 13.06 -6.99 2.55
N LEU A 42 12.32 -6.71 1.48
CA LEU A 42 10.86 -6.88 1.48
C LEU A 42 10.46 -8.34 1.66
N LYS A 43 11.17 -9.27 1.02
CA LYS A 43 10.94 -10.71 1.18
C LYS A 43 11.09 -11.11 2.65
N ALA A 44 12.21 -10.76 3.28
CA ALA A 44 12.43 -11.07 4.69
C ALA A 44 11.31 -10.51 5.58
N TRP A 45 10.89 -9.26 5.34
CA TRP A 45 9.79 -8.64 6.06
C TRP A 45 8.45 -9.39 5.88
N ILE A 46 8.14 -9.81 4.66
CA ILE A 46 6.91 -10.57 4.36
C ILE A 46 6.95 -11.96 5.00
N GLU A 47 8.13 -12.59 5.02
CA GLU A 47 8.34 -13.92 5.62
C GLU A 47 8.04 -13.91 7.12
N ASP A 48 8.34 -12.82 7.82
CA ASP A 48 8.02 -12.60 9.23
C ASP A 48 6.52 -12.33 9.50
N ILE A 49 5.72 -12.01 8.47
CA ILE A 49 4.26 -11.90 8.62
C ILE A 49 3.62 -13.28 8.56
N ARG A 50 2.75 -13.56 9.55
CA ARG A 50 2.04 -14.84 9.64
C ARG A 50 1.16 -15.07 8.40
N LEU A 51 1.18 -16.30 7.88
CA LEU A 51 0.47 -16.71 6.67
C LEU A 51 -1.00 -16.25 6.57
N PRO A 52 -1.84 -16.35 7.62
CA PRO A 52 -3.25 -15.93 7.54
C PRO A 52 -3.47 -14.45 7.22
N TYR A 53 -2.45 -13.61 7.43
CA TYR A 53 -2.54 -12.16 7.27
C TYR A 53 -1.97 -11.66 5.94
N ARG A 54 -1.23 -12.49 5.19
CA ARG A 54 -0.56 -12.06 3.95
C ARG A 54 -1.51 -11.54 2.88
N LYS A 55 -2.71 -12.13 2.76
CA LYS A 55 -3.79 -11.66 1.87
C LYS A 55 -4.34 -10.26 2.20
N ARG A 56 -3.91 -9.66 3.31
CA ARG A 56 -4.27 -8.29 3.72
C ARG A 56 -3.19 -7.27 3.36
N ILE A 57 -2.07 -7.69 2.80
CA ILE A 57 -0.94 -6.81 2.45
C ILE A 57 -1.04 -6.37 0.99
N VAL A 58 -0.79 -5.08 0.74
CA VAL A 58 -0.70 -4.47 -0.59
C VAL A 58 0.71 -3.90 -0.78
N LEU A 59 1.36 -4.25 -1.88
CA LEU A 59 2.72 -3.82 -2.18
C LEU A 59 2.76 -2.55 -3.04
N HIS A 60 3.64 -1.62 -2.68
CA HIS A 60 3.92 -0.44 -3.51
C HIS A 60 5.06 -0.65 -4.50
N ASP A 61 6.01 -1.53 -4.19
CA ASP A 61 7.20 -1.84 -5.01
C ASP A 61 7.40 -3.37 -5.04
N HIS A 62 8.22 -3.87 -5.99
CA HIS A 62 8.50 -5.31 -6.18
C HIS A 62 7.23 -6.18 -6.24
N HIS A 63 6.32 -5.80 -7.13
CA HIS A 63 4.95 -6.30 -7.20
C HIS A 63 4.85 -7.82 -7.41
N ASP A 64 5.85 -8.44 -8.05
CA ASP A 64 5.94 -9.89 -8.23
C ASP A 64 5.91 -10.68 -6.91
N LEU A 65 6.40 -10.08 -5.82
CA LEU A 65 6.28 -10.67 -4.48
C LEU A 65 4.81 -10.85 -4.04
N ALA A 66 3.86 -10.10 -4.62
CA ALA A 66 2.44 -10.32 -4.33
C ALA A 66 1.97 -11.69 -4.82
N GLN A 67 2.44 -12.13 -6.00
CA GLN A 67 2.15 -13.46 -6.53
C GLN A 67 2.90 -14.53 -5.73
N ASP A 68 4.20 -14.35 -5.51
CA ASP A 68 5.06 -15.32 -4.83
C ASP A 68 4.58 -15.67 -3.42
N TYR A 69 4.06 -14.68 -2.68
CA TYR A 69 3.63 -14.84 -1.29
C TYR A 69 2.11 -14.89 -1.10
N GLY A 70 1.33 -14.83 -2.18
CA GLY A 70 -0.13 -14.80 -2.12
C GLY A 70 -0.66 -13.60 -1.32
N LEU A 71 -0.13 -12.41 -1.60
CA LEU A 71 -0.53 -11.17 -0.94
C LEU A 71 -1.88 -10.66 -1.45
N GLY A 72 -2.38 -9.59 -0.84
CA GLY A 72 -3.69 -9.02 -1.12
C GLY A 72 -3.77 -8.14 -2.37
N GLY A 73 -2.64 -7.64 -2.89
CA GLY A 73 -2.61 -6.88 -4.14
C GLY A 73 -1.46 -5.90 -4.26
N ILE A 74 -1.61 -4.94 -5.18
CA ILE A 74 -0.58 -3.96 -5.53
C ILE A 74 -1.13 -2.53 -5.56
N HIS A 75 -0.22 -1.58 -5.36
CA HIS A 75 -0.48 -0.15 -5.46
C HIS A 75 0.44 0.45 -6.51
N LEU A 76 -0.14 0.93 -7.61
CA LEU A 76 0.60 1.60 -8.67
C LEU A 76 1.04 2.98 -8.19
N ASN A 77 2.26 3.35 -8.57
CA ASN A 77 2.87 4.63 -8.23
C ASN A 77 3.75 5.11 -9.39
N ARG A 78 4.37 6.28 -9.25
CA ARG A 78 5.20 6.86 -10.33
C ARG A 78 6.35 5.97 -10.81
N ARG A 79 6.94 5.13 -9.94
CA ARG A 79 8.01 4.19 -10.31
C ARG A 79 7.46 2.91 -10.94
N ASN A 80 6.30 2.44 -10.47
CA ASN A 80 5.62 1.24 -10.94
C ASN A 80 4.22 1.62 -11.42
N ALA A 81 4.16 2.28 -12.57
CA ALA A 81 2.92 2.91 -13.07
C ALA A 81 2.04 1.95 -13.87
N GLU A 82 2.62 0.88 -14.40
CA GLU A 82 1.94 -0.09 -15.25
C GLU A 82 1.49 -1.31 -14.43
N VAL A 83 0.36 -1.89 -14.82
CA VAL A 83 -0.12 -3.15 -14.25
C VAL A 83 0.78 -4.29 -14.78
N PRO A 84 1.38 -5.12 -13.92
CA PRO A 84 2.21 -6.25 -14.38
C PRO A 84 1.39 -7.29 -15.15
N ASP A 85 2.00 -7.92 -16.15
CA ASP A 85 1.33 -8.93 -17.01
C ASP A 85 0.74 -10.13 -16.23
N TRP A 86 1.31 -10.48 -15.08
CA TRP A 86 0.83 -11.58 -14.25
C TRP A 86 -0.42 -11.22 -13.43
N PHE A 87 -0.79 -9.93 -13.35
CA PHE A 87 -1.85 -9.46 -12.49
C PHE A 87 -3.22 -10.01 -12.93
N SER A 88 -4.01 -10.46 -11.95
CA SER A 88 -5.39 -10.90 -12.14
C SER A 88 -6.29 -10.21 -11.13
N GLY A 89 -7.23 -9.40 -11.61
CA GLY A 89 -8.15 -8.61 -10.77
C GLY A 89 -9.07 -9.45 -9.90
N ASP A 90 -9.32 -10.72 -10.26
CA ASP A 90 -10.11 -11.64 -9.44
C ASP A 90 -9.35 -12.13 -8.20
N LEU A 91 -8.01 -12.01 -8.20
CA LEU A 91 -7.14 -12.56 -7.17
C LEU A 91 -6.47 -11.46 -6.32
N PHE A 92 -6.20 -10.30 -6.91
CA PHE A 92 -5.40 -9.24 -6.32
C PHE A 92 -6.11 -7.90 -6.44
N SER A 93 -6.09 -7.09 -5.38
CA SER A 93 -6.59 -5.72 -5.47
C SER A 93 -5.59 -4.80 -6.18
N LEU A 94 -6.09 -3.88 -7.00
CA LEU A 94 -5.36 -2.80 -7.64
C LEU A 94 -5.74 -1.45 -7.03
N SER A 95 -4.75 -0.65 -6.69
CA SER A 95 -4.99 0.71 -6.16
C SER A 95 -3.96 1.70 -6.66
N ARG A 96 -4.24 3.01 -6.52
CA ARG A 96 -3.29 4.09 -6.81
C ARG A 96 -3.54 5.31 -5.92
N SER A 97 -2.60 6.24 -5.92
CA SER A 97 -2.80 7.58 -5.35
C SER A 97 -3.32 8.55 -6.42
N CYS A 98 -4.23 9.41 -5.99
CA CYS A 98 -4.79 10.56 -6.70
C CYS A 98 -4.55 11.81 -5.85
N HIS A 99 -4.26 12.92 -6.52
CA HIS A 99 -3.90 14.21 -5.93
C HIS A 99 -4.89 15.32 -6.30
N THR A 100 -5.89 15.01 -7.13
CA THR A 100 -7.00 15.91 -7.48
C THR A 100 -8.31 15.12 -7.60
N ILE A 101 -9.44 15.80 -7.49
CA ILE A 101 -10.77 15.19 -7.73
C ILE A 101 -10.89 14.69 -9.17
N SER A 102 -10.37 15.43 -10.14
CA SER A 102 -10.35 15.02 -11.55
C SER A 102 -9.61 13.70 -11.76
N GLU A 103 -8.50 13.48 -11.04
CA GLU A 103 -7.78 12.20 -11.07
C GLU A 103 -8.62 11.06 -10.48
N ILE A 104 -9.44 11.31 -9.45
CA ILE A 104 -10.37 10.29 -8.93
C ILE A 104 -11.35 9.90 -10.03
N THR A 105 -12.01 10.87 -10.64
CA THR A 105 -13.01 10.60 -11.69
C THR A 105 -12.41 9.84 -12.88
N ALA A 106 -11.18 10.16 -13.26
CA ALA A 106 -10.48 9.49 -14.36
C ALA A 106 -10.03 8.05 -14.04
N ASN A 107 -9.95 7.67 -12.75
CA ASN A 107 -9.39 6.37 -12.33
C ASN A 107 -10.37 5.48 -11.58
N GLN A 108 -11.55 5.97 -11.19
CA GLN A 108 -12.48 5.23 -10.33
C GLN A 108 -12.93 3.87 -10.88
N ASP A 109 -12.95 3.70 -12.20
CA ASP A 109 -13.42 2.46 -12.85
C ASP A 109 -12.29 1.44 -13.10
N GLY A 110 -11.03 1.87 -12.99
CA GLY A 110 -9.85 1.03 -13.28
C GLY A 110 -9.16 0.46 -12.04
N PHE A 111 -9.60 0.84 -10.84
CA PHE A 111 -8.95 0.51 -9.57
C PHE A 111 -10.00 0.14 -8.53
N ASP A 112 -9.71 -0.84 -7.67
CA ASP A 112 -10.63 -1.22 -6.58
C ASP A 112 -10.85 -0.10 -5.57
N TYR A 113 -9.81 0.73 -5.39
CA TYR A 113 -9.86 1.96 -4.60
C TYR A 113 -8.68 2.86 -4.94
N VAL A 114 -8.85 4.15 -4.63
CA VAL A 114 -7.80 5.16 -4.76
C VAL A 114 -7.54 5.85 -3.42
N PHE A 115 -6.33 6.34 -3.22
CA PHE A 115 -6.00 7.25 -2.13
C PHE A 115 -6.13 8.69 -2.64
N LEU A 116 -6.98 9.49 -2.00
CA LEU A 116 -6.90 10.94 -2.14
C LEU A 116 -5.89 11.48 -1.14
N SER A 117 -4.80 12.08 -1.63
CA SER A 117 -3.75 12.58 -0.75
C SER A 117 -2.95 13.71 -1.38
N PRO A 118 -2.24 14.51 -0.59
CA PRO A 118 -2.43 14.70 0.85
C PRO A 118 -3.64 15.60 1.15
N ILE A 119 -4.55 15.16 2.02
CA ILE A 119 -5.66 16.00 2.54
C ILE A 119 -5.15 17.04 3.55
N PHE A 120 -4.07 16.70 4.25
CA PHE A 120 -3.39 17.53 5.22
C PHE A 120 -1.89 17.37 5.03
N ASP A 121 -1.12 18.36 5.49
CA ASP A 121 0.34 18.28 5.52
C ASP A 121 0.80 16.99 6.21
N SER A 122 1.73 16.29 5.56
CA SER A 122 2.20 15.01 6.05
C SER A 122 3.19 15.18 7.20
N ILE A 123 2.89 14.57 8.34
CA ILE A 123 3.83 14.47 9.47
C ILE A 123 4.98 13.49 9.14
N SER A 124 4.72 12.47 8.31
CA SER A 124 5.65 11.38 8.04
C SER A 124 6.43 11.50 6.73
N LYS A 125 6.07 12.46 5.86
CA LYS A 125 6.78 12.76 4.61
C LYS A 125 7.12 14.25 4.59
N GLU A 126 8.37 14.59 4.91
CA GLU A 126 8.84 15.97 4.87
C GLU A 126 8.64 16.58 3.47
N GLY A 127 8.14 17.83 3.43
CA GLY A 127 7.86 18.56 2.20
C GLY A 127 6.57 18.15 1.47
N TYR A 128 5.76 17.26 2.05
CA TYR A 128 4.49 16.82 1.46
C TYR A 128 3.30 17.63 2.01
N HIS A 129 3.05 18.78 1.38
CA HIS A 129 1.99 19.73 1.75
C HIS A 129 0.62 19.35 1.21
N SER A 130 -0.45 19.72 1.92
CA SER A 130 -1.84 19.53 1.52
C SER A 130 -2.09 19.96 0.08
N ALA A 131 -2.78 19.12 -0.68
CA ALA A 131 -3.24 19.44 -2.02
C ALA A 131 -4.64 20.09 -2.03
N PHE A 132 -5.28 20.22 -0.86
CA PHE A 132 -6.67 20.66 -0.73
C PHE A 132 -6.82 21.83 0.24
N SER A 133 -7.74 22.73 -0.09
CA SER A 133 -8.22 23.77 0.82
C SER A 133 -9.37 23.25 1.69
N ARG A 134 -9.78 24.00 2.73
CA ARG A 134 -10.92 23.60 3.58
C ARG A 134 -12.28 23.71 2.89
N ASP A 135 -12.34 24.42 1.76
CA ASP A 135 -13.58 24.76 1.05
C ASP A 135 -13.83 23.86 -0.18
N GLU A 136 -12.89 22.95 -0.49
CA GLU A 136 -13.09 21.83 -1.42
C GLU A 136 -13.75 20.64 -0.72
#